data_AF-A0A967MGN9-F1
#
_entry.id   AF-A0A967MGN9-F1
#
_cell.length_a   1.000
_cell.length_b   1.000
_cell.length_c   1.000
_cell.angle_alpha   90.00
_cell.angle_beta   90.00
_cell.angle_gamma   90.00
#
_symmetry.space_group_name_H-M   'P 1'
#
loop_
_entity.id
_entity.type
_entity.pdbx_description
1 polymer ?
#
loop_
_entity_poly.entity_id
_entity_poly.type
_entity_poly.pdbx_seq_one_letter_code
_entity_poly.pdbx_strand_id
1 'polypeptide(L)'
;LRLFQLQNWRSLSRLQHGRDLGPEAATAKLYWSEMSQRLHHTALRVLGDEAPLWRGATDNPGDGRWQRSWLYYRAASIFAGTSEIQRNIIGERTLGLPREPRPAT
;
A
#
# COMPACT_ATOMS: atom_id res chain seq x y z
N LEU A 1 -7.72 -7.33 -7.59
CA LEU A 1 -8.74 -6.78 -6.66
C LEU A 1 -9.48 -7.87 -5.87
N ARG A 2 -10.10 -8.87 -6.51
CA ARG A 2 -10.87 -9.91 -5.78
C ARG A 2 -10.06 -10.68 -4.73
N LEU A 3 -8.83 -11.10 -5.04
CA LEU A 3 -7.95 -11.78 -4.07
C LEU A 3 -7.68 -10.91 -2.83
N PHE A 4 -7.42 -9.62 -3.01
CA PHE A 4 -7.20 -8.68 -1.91
C PHE A 4 -8.46 -8.46 -1.07
N GLN A 5 -9.63 -8.38 -1.70
CA GLN A 5 -10.91 -8.34 -0.97
C GLN A 5 -11.10 -9.58 -0.10
N LEU A 6 -10.91 -10.78 -0.67
CA LEU A 6 -11.04 -12.03 0.08
C LEU A 6 -10.02 -12.13 1.22
N GLN A 7 -8.77 -11.70 0.99
CA GLN A 7 -7.75 -11.61 2.04
C GLN A 7 -8.20 -10.70 3.18
N ASN A 8 -8.74 -9.52 2.88
CA ASN A 8 -9.23 -8.60 3.90
C ASN A 8 -10.42 -9.18 4.66
N TRP A 9 -11.34 -9.87 3.99
CA TRP A 9 -12.48 -10.53 4.63
C TRP A 9 -12.00 -11.65 5.56
N ARG A 10 -11.00 -12.44 5.15
CA ARG A 10 -10.36 -13.43 6.01
C ARG A 10 -9.73 -12.80 7.24
N SER A 11 -9.02 -11.68 7.07
CA SER A 11 -8.41 -10.92 8.17
C SER A 11 -9.47 -10.40 9.15
N LEU A 12 -10.54 -9.78 8.65
CA LEU A 12 -11.65 -9.30 9.48
C LEU A 12 -12.36 -10.44 10.21
N SER A 13 -12.60 -11.56 9.53
CA SER A 13 -13.19 -12.75 10.14
C SER A 13 -12.32 -13.29 11.28
N ARG A 14 -10.97 -13.28 11.14
CA ARG A 14 -10.05 -13.70 12.22
C ARG A 14 -10.17 -12.78 13.43
N LEU A 15 -10.15 -11.47 13.21
CA LEU A 15 -10.30 -10.47 14.27
C LEU A 15 -11.63 -10.61 15.02
N GLN A 16 -12.72 -10.84 14.30
CA GLN A 16 -14.05 -11.04 14.89
C GLN A 16 -14.10 -12.27 15.82
N HIS A 17 -13.27 -13.28 15.57
CA HIS A 17 -13.15 -14.47 16.43
C HIS A 17 -12.02 -14.34 17.47
N GLY A 18 -11.56 -13.12 17.76
CA GLY A 18 -10.50 -12.86 18.75
C GLY A 18 -9.12 -13.38 18.35
N ARG A 19 -8.90 -13.72 17.07
CA ARG A 19 -7.60 -14.17 16.57
C ARG A 19 -6.79 -13.00 16.06
N ASP A 20 -5.49 -13.00 16.34
CA ASP A 20 -4.56 -12.04 15.77
C ASP A 20 -4.37 -12.27 14.25
N LEU A 21 -4.10 -11.19 13.51
CA LEU A 21 -3.74 -11.21 12.11
C LEU A 21 -2.35 -11.84 11.88
N GLY A 22 -1.45 -11.66 12.85
CA GLY A 22 -0.08 -12.15 12.78
C GLY A 22 0.72 -11.51 11.64
N PRO A 23 1.87 -12.10 11.25
CA PRO A 23 2.77 -11.53 10.25
C PRO A 23 2.17 -11.45 8.84
N GLU A 24 1.08 -12.17 8.56
CA GLU A 24 0.34 -12.08 7.29
C GLU A 24 -0.22 -10.68 7.00
N ALA A 25 -0.45 -9.86 8.05
CA ALA A 25 -0.85 -8.46 7.90
C ALA A 25 0.18 -7.66 7.07
N ALA A 26 1.46 -8.06 7.12
CA ALA A 26 2.51 -7.42 6.35
C ALA A 26 2.33 -7.59 4.85
N THR A 27 1.86 -8.77 4.40
CA THR A 27 1.54 -9.06 3.00
C THR A 27 0.41 -8.17 2.50
N ALA A 28 -0.64 -8.01 3.30
CA ALA A 28 -1.77 -7.16 2.96
C ALA A 28 -1.34 -5.69 2.81
N LYS A 29 -0.51 -5.18 3.73
CA LYS A 29 0.00 -3.80 3.66
C LYS A 29 0.90 -3.56 2.45
N LEU A 30 1.84 -4.47 2.20
CA LEU A 30 2.76 -4.38 1.05
C LEU A 30 1.96 -4.35 -0.25
N TYR A 31 1.07 -5.34 -0.45
CA TYR A 31 0.23 -5.40 -1.64
C TYR A 31 -0.63 -4.14 -1.81
N TRP A 32 -1.27 -3.65 -0.74
CA TRP A 32 -2.10 -2.45 -0.78
C TRP A 32 -1.31 -1.22 -1.22
N SER A 33 -0.12 -1.00 -0.66
CA SER A 33 0.72 0.16 -1.02
C SER A 33 1.14 0.12 -2.49
N GLU A 34 1.63 -1.01 -2.98
CA GLU A 34 2.07 -1.15 -4.37
C GLU A 34 0.91 -1.09 -5.36
N MET A 35 -0.21 -1.76 -5.05
CA MET A 35 -1.42 -1.71 -5.87
C MET A 35 -1.93 -0.27 -5.98
N SER A 36 -1.97 0.46 -4.87
CA SER A 36 -2.46 1.84 -4.86
C SER A 36 -1.53 2.76 -5.64
N GLN A 37 -0.20 2.60 -5.54
CA GLN A 37 0.73 3.35 -6.38
C GLN A 37 0.54 3.08 -7.87
N ARG A 38 0.44 1.80 -8.28
CA ARG A 38 0.20 1.43 -9.69
C ARG A 38 -1.11 2.00 -10.21
N LEU A 39 -2.17 1.93 -9.40
CA LEU A 39 -3.48 2.48 -9.75
C LEU A 39 -3.40 3.98 -10.01
N HIS A 40 -2.80 4.74 -9.08
CA HIS A 40 -2.77 6.19 -9.18
C HIS A 40 -1.77 6.67 -10.24
N HIS A 41 -0.67 5.95 -10.46
CA HIS A 41 0.20 6.21 -11.60
C HIS A 41 -0.54 6.02 -12.94
N THR A 42 -1.38 4.98 -13.04
CA THR A 42 -2.23 4.77 -14.22
C THR A 42 -3.27 5.87 -14.35
N ALA A 43 -3.91 6.29 -13.25
CA ALA A 43 -4.85 7.39 -13.25
C ALA A 43 -4.22 8.70 -13.78
N LEU A 44 -3.03 9.06 -13.31
CA LEU A 44 -2.33 10.25 -13.83
C LEU A 44 -2.00 10.13 -15.32
N ARG A 45 -1.63 8.94 -15.80
CA ARG A 45 -1.42 8.71 -17.25
C ARG A 45 -2.70 8.89 -18.08
N VAL A 46 -3.86 8.54 -17.53
CA VAL A 46 -5.16 8.73 -18.20
C VAL A 46 -5.56 10.19 -18.23
N LEU A 47 -5.26 10.95 -17.17
CA LEU A 47 -5.52 12.40 -17.10
C LEU A 47 -4.65 13.22 -18.05
N GLY A 48 -3.49 12.72 -18.46
CA GLY A 48 -2.60 13.44 -19.37
C GLY A 48 -2.19 14.80 -18.81
N ASP A 49 -2.47 15.86 -19.57
CA ASP A 49 -2.06 17.23 -19.24
C ASP A 49 -2.79 17.81 -18.02
N GLU A 50 -3.91 17.21 -17.61
CA GLU A 50 -4.67 17.59 -16.42
C GLU A 50 -4.11 16.96 -15.13
N ALA A 51 -3.21 15.99 -15.23
CA ALA A 51 -2.61 15.30 -14.09
C ALA A 51 -1.97 16.21 -13.01
N PRO A 52 -1.30 17.34 -13.34
CA PRO A 52 -0.70 18.21 -12.33
C PRO A 52 -1.71 19.17 -11.67
N LEU A 53 -2.96 19.25 -12.13
CA LEU A 53 -3.94 20.20 -11.59
C LEU A 53 -4.21 19.93 -10.10
N TRP A 54 -4.05 20.97 -9.29
CA TRP A 54 -4.29 20.91 -7.84
C TRP A 54 -5.73 21.28 -7.48
N ARG A 55 -6.16 20.91 -6.27
CA ARG A 55 -7.49 21.25 -5.73
C ARG A 55 -7.80 22.73 -5.97
N GLY A 56 -8.99 23.02 -6.51
CA GLY A 56 -9.44 24.38 -6.80
C GLY A 56 -9.02 24.94 -8.17
N ALA A 57 -8.25 24.21 -8.97
CA ALA A 57 -8.01 24.59 -10.36
C ALA A 57 -9.27 24.42 -11.22
N THR A 58 -9.50 25.35 -12.14
CA THR A 58 -10.57 25.26 -13.15
C THR A 58 -10.41 23.98 -13.96
N ASP A 59 -11.54 23.33 -14.26
CA ASP A 59 -11.61 22.09 -15.05
C ASP A 59 -10.80 20.90 -14.49
N ASN A 60 -10.46 20.91 -13.20
CA ASN A 60 -9.71 19.81 -12.58
C ASN A 60 -10.56 18.53 -12.39
N PRO A 61 -10.23 17.41 -13.04
CA PRO A 61 -10.95 16.15 -12.89
C PRO A 61 -10.95 15.63 -11.45
N GLY A 62 -12.15 15.52 -10.88
CA GLY A 62 -12.33 15.05 -9.50
C GLY A 62 -11.74 16.00 -8.45
N ASP A 63 -11.65 17.31 -8.74
CA ASP A 63 -11.15 18.36 -7.84
C ASP A 63 -9.78 18.01 -7.22
N GLY A 64 -8.85 17.58 -8.08
CA GLY A 64 -7.47 17.27 -7.72
C GLY A 64 -7.33 16.04 -6.83
N ARG A 65 -8.37 15.20 -6.72
CA ARG A 65 -8.31 13.97 -5.92
C ARG A 65 -7.22 13.03 -6.42
N TRP A 66 -7.09 12.84 -7.72
CA TRP A 66 -6.16 11.86 -8.30
C TRP A 66 -4.69 12.19 -8.03
N GLN A 67 -4.33 13.46 -8.22
CA GLN A 67 -2.99 13.97 -7.93
C GLN A 67 -2.69 13.89 -6.42
N ARG A 68 -3.64 14.29 -5.56
CA ARG A 68 -3.47 14.20 -4.10
C ARG A 68 -3.34 12.76 -3.62
N SER A 69 -4.15 11.85 -4.16
CA SER A 69 -4.05 10.43 -3.85
C SER A 69 -2.73 9.85 -4.36
N TRP A 70 -2.24 10.25 -5.54
CA TRP A 70 -0.92 9.85 -6.01
C TRP A 70 0.18 10.23 -5.00
N LEU A 71 0.21 11.49 -4.53
CA LEU A 71 1.15 11.92 -3.50
C LEU A 71 1.00 11.14 -2.19
N TYR A 72 -0.23 10.93 -1.73
CA TYR A 72 -0.50 10.15 -0.52
C TYR A 72 0.02 8.72 -0.63
N TYR A 73 -0.22 8.04 -1.76
CA TYR A 73 0.22 6.66 -1.95
C TYR A 73 1.72 6.53 -2.22
N ARG A 74 2.42 7.60 -2.60
CA ARG A 74 3.88 7.67 -2.55
C ARG A 74 4.39 7.58 -1.11
N ALA A 75 3.74 8.27 -0.17
CA ALA A 75 4.07 8.15 1.25
C ALA A 75 3.70 6.77 1.84
N ALA A 76 2.70 6.09 1.29
CA ALA A 76 2.21 4.79 1.78
C ALA A 76 3.23 3.65 1.72
N SER A 77 4.25 3.72 0.86
CA SER A 77 5.36 2.76 0.88
C SER A 77 6.37 3.01 2.00
N ILE A 78 6.22 4.10 2.76
CA ILE A 78 7.15 4.52 3.82
C ILE A 78 6.49 4.45 5.19
N PHE A 79 5.31 5.07 5.34
CA PHE A 79 4.65 5.11 6.65
C PHE A 79 4.09 3.75 7.05
N ALA A 80 3.94 3.56 8.37
CA ALA A 80 3.48 2.31 8.98
C ALA A 80 4.33 1.10 8.55
N GLY A 81 5.65 1.28 8.54
CA GLY A 81 6.65 0.31 8.08
C GLY A 81 6.91 0.45 6.59
N THR A 82 8.18 0.64 6.21
CA THR A 82 8.53 0.75 4.79
C THR A 82 8.27 -0.56 4.06
N SER A 83 8.12 -0.53 2.74
CA SER A 83 7.95 -1.75 1.94
C SER A 83 9.08 -2.77 2.14
N GLU A 84 10.30 -2.30 2.40
CA GLU A 84 11.47 -3.10 2.73
C GLU A 84 11.28 -3.83 4.06
N ILE A 85 10.88 -3.10 5.11
CA ILE A 85 10.58 -3.69 6.42
C ILE A 85 9.43 -4.70 6.33
N GLN A 86 8.40 -4.42 5.53
CA GLN A 86 7.32 -5.39 5.31
C GLN A 86 7.82 -6.67 4.63
N ARG A 87 8.71 -6.56 3.63
CA ARG A 87 9.34 -7.72 3.00
C ARG A 87 10.19 -8.52 3.98
N ASN A 88 10.91 -7.86 4.87
CA ASN A 88 11.66 -8.54 5.93
C ASN A 88 10.73 -9.31 6.89
N ILE A 89 9.62 -8.69 7.33
CA ILE A 89 8.63 -9.38 8.19
C ILE A 89 8.07 -10.62 7.49
N ILE A 90 7.77 -10.53 6.20
CA ILE A 90 7.28 -11.67 5.41
C ILE A 90 8.38 -12.75 5.34
N GLY A 91 9.60 -12.39 4.97
CA GLY A 91 10.72 -13.32 4.89
C GLY A 91 10.99 -14.03 6.22
N GLU A 92 11.21 -13.27 7.29
CA GLU A 92 11.64 -13.78 8.60
C GLU A 92 10.50 -14.49 9.35
N ARG A 93 9.31 -13.89 9.40
CA ARG A 93 8.23 -14.35 10.29
C ARG A 93 7.17 -15.19 9.59
N THR A 94 7.04 -15.08 8.27
CA THR A 94 6.08 -15.89 7.50
C THR A 94 6.79 -17.04 6.79
N LEU A 95 7.96 -16.79 6.19
CA LEU A 95 8.70 -17.79 5.41
C LEU A 95 9.83 -18.48 6.20
N GLY A 96 10.17 -18.00 7.40
CA GLY A 96 11.22 -18.58 8.25
C GLY A 96 12.64 -18.36 7.71
N LEU A 97 12.85 -17.35 6.86
CA LEU A 97 14.16 -17.01 6.34
C LEU A 97 15.05 -16.39 7.44
N PRO A 98 16.39 -16.48 7.31
CA PRO A 98 17.31 -15.79 8.21
C PRO A 98 17.05 -14.28 8.26
N ARG A 99 17.34 -13.66 9.41
CA ARG A 99 17.20 -12.21 9.60
C ARG A 99 18.16 -11.44 8.71
N GLU A 100 17.75 -10.26 8.27
CA GLU A 100 18.63 -9.34 7.55
C GLU A 100 19.84 -8.96 8.41
N PRO A 101 21.08 -9.02 7.87
CA PRO A 101 22.28 -8.60 8.59
C PRO A 101 22.18 -7.13 9.00
N ARG A 102 22.46 -6.84 10.28
CA ARG A 102 22.57 -5.45 10.73
C ARG A 102 23.90 -4.87 10.21
N PRO A 103 23.90 -3.64 9.67
CA PRO A 103 25.14 -2.98 9.27
C PRO A 103 26.09 -2.92 10.48
N ALA A 104 27.38 -3.20 10.22
CA ALA A 104 28.42 -2.98 11.22
C ALA A 104 28.47 -1.46 11.50
N THR A 105 28.12 -1.09 12.73
CA THR A 105 28.22 0.28 13.24
C THR A 105 29.66 0.75 13.28
#